data_AF-A0A183APR1-F1
#
_entry.id   AF-A0A183APR1-F1
#
_cell.length_a   1.000
_cell.length_b   1.000
_cell.length_c   1.000
_cell.angle_alpha   90.00
_cell.angle_beta   90.00
_cell.angle_gamma   90.00
#
_symmetry.space_group_name_H-M   'P 1'
#
loop_
_entity.id
_entity.type
_entity.pdbx_description
1 polymer ?
#
loop_
_entity_poly.entity_id
_entity_poly.type
_entity_poly.pdbx_seq_one_letter_code
_entity_poly.pdbx_strand_id
1 'polypeptide(L)' 'MHAIEPHIVFHRLSQRTLHQYMHPDVQFVVTRSAWNEDFDAALVDNANLIFVRPEWIFACDEQAKRVPFQKYLVVG' A
#
# COMPACT_ATOMS: atom_id res chain seq x y z
N MET A 1 -7.65 -10.16 -16.89
CA MET A 1 -7.45 -8.88 -16.21
C MET A 1 -8.35 -8.90 -14.98
N HIS A 2 -7.86 -9.44 -13.86
CA HIS A 2 -8.65 -9.50 -12.63
C HIS A 2 -8.63 -8.11 -12.00
N ALA A 3 -9.81 -7.51 -11.85
CA ALA A 3 -9.99 -6.27 -11.14
C ALA A 3 -9.68 -6.53 -9.66
N ILE A 4 -8.69 -5.83 -9.10
CA ILE A 4 -8.40 -5.89 -7.67
C ILE A 4 -9.20 -4.76 -7.00
N GLU A 5 -9.83 -5.10 -5.87
CA GLU A 5 -10.87 -4.35 -5.18
C GLU A 5 -10.63 -2.85 -4.98
N PRO A 6 -11.71 -2.03 -4.91
CA PRO A 6 -11.68 -0.56 -4.76
C PRO A 6 -11.03 -0.03 -3.46
N HIS A 7 -10.47 -0.90 -2.62
CA HIS A 7 -9.89 -0.56 -1.32
C HIS A 7 -8.37 -0.44 -1.32
N ILE A 8 -7.72 -0.76 -2.44
CA ILE A 8 -6.26 -0.84 -2.55
C ILE A 8 -5.76 0.35 -3.36
N VAL A 9 -5.07 1.26 -2.67
CA VAL A 9 -4.49 2.46 -3.26
C VAL A 9 -2.97 2.32 -3.28
N PHE A 10 -2.40 2.37 -4.49
CA PHE A 10 -0.97 2.29 -4.71
C PHE A 10 -0.37 3.69 -4.76
N HIS A 11 0.50 4.04 -3.81
CA HIS A 11 1.03 5.39 -3.66
C HIS A 11 2.55 5.44 -3.83
N ARG A 12 3.03 6.18 -4.83
CA ARG A 12 4.44 6.57 -4.93
C ARG A 12 4.65 7.89 -4.20
N LEU A 13 5.17 7.81 -2.97
CA LEU A 13 5.31 8.97 -2.07
C LEU A 13 6.17 10.11 -2.61
N SER A 14 7.06 9.86 -3.58
CA SER A 14 7.85 10.92 -4.22
C SER A 14 7.06 11.76 -5.23
N GLN A 15 5.90 11.31 -5.72
CA GLN A 15 5.19 11.97 -6.83
C GLN A 15 3.69 12.19 -6.62
N ARG A 16 3.12 11.83 -5.46
CA ARG A 16 1.65 11.86 -5.21
C ARG A 16 0.84 11.19 -6.32
N THR A 17 1.43 10.21 -7.00
CA THR A 17 0.77 9.47 -8.06
C THR A 17 0.07 8.27 -7.46
N LEU A 18 -1.21 8.13 -7.80
CA LEU A 18 -2.10 7.11 -7.31
C LEU A 18 -2.40 6.17 -8.48
N HIS A 19 -1.99 4.91 -8.38
CA HIS A 19 -2.25 3.93 -9.41
C HIS A 19 -3.48 3.10 -9.03
N GLN A 20 -4.35 2.85 -10.00
CA GLN A 20 -5.53 1.97 -9.86
C GLN A 20 -5.18 0.49 -10.04
N TYR A 21 -3.97 0.20 -10.55
CA TYR A 21 -3.45 -1.14 -10.77
C TYR A 21 -1.99 -1.21 -10.31
N MET A 22 -1.54 -2.42 -9.96
CA MET A 22 -0.15 -2.63 -9.57
C MET A 22 0.78 -2.19 -10.69
N HIS A 23 1.71 -1.31 -10.36
CA HIS A 23 2.71 -0.78 -11.28
C HIS A 23 4.10 -1.12 -10.71
N PRO A 24 5.12 -1.41 -11.54
CA PRO A 24 6.45 -1.78 -11.05
C PRO A 24 7.08 -0.77 -10.08
N ASP A 25 6.73 0.51 -10.24
CA ASP A 25 7.22 1.61 -9.40
C ASP A 25 6.49 1.76 -8.05
N VAL A 26 5.55 0.87 -7.75
CA VAL A 26 4.78 0.90 -6.51
C VAL A 26 5.48 0.11 -5.43
N GLN A 27 5.72 0.78 -4.30
CA GLN A 27 6.34 0.20 -3.12
C GLN A 27 5.35 0.00 -1.97
N PHE A 28 4.20 0.71 -1.97
CA PHE A 28 3.24 0.67 -0.87
C PHE A 28 1.83 0.36 -1.34
N VAL A 29 1.18 -0.53 -0.60
CA VAL A 29 -0.22 -0.90 -0.74
C VAL A 29 -0.96 -0.44 0.50
N VAL A 30 -1.90 0.50 0.35
CA VAL A 30 -2.71 0.99 1.48
C VAL A 30 -4.01 0.19 1.54
N THR A 31 -4.32 -0.43 2.69
CA THR A 31 -5.51 -1.30 2.83
C THR A 31 -6.05 -1.37 4.27
N ARG A 32 -7.37 -1.51 4.39
CA ARG A 32 -8.08 -1.80 5.66
C ARG A 32 -8.27 -3.31 5.89
N SER A 33 -8.08 -4.14 4.88
CA SER A 33 -8.30 -5.59 4.96
C SER A 33 -7.23 -6.26 5.82
N ALA A 34 -7.60 -7.32 6.54
CA ALA A 34 -6.62 -8.23 7.13
C ALA A 34 -5.80 -8.92 6.02
N TRP A 35 -4.67 -9.52 6.39
CA TRP A 35 -3.89 -10.31 5.44
C TRP A 35 -4.75 -11.41 4.82
N ASN A 36 -4.68 -11.58 3.50
CA ASN A 36 -5.44 -12.56 2.75
C ASN A 36 -4.63 -13.10 1.55
N GLU A 37 -5.19 -14.08 0.85
CA GLU A 37 -4.55 -14.73 -0.30
C GLU A 37 -4.22 -13.79 -1.46
N ASP A 38 -4.96 -12.68 -1.61
CA ASP A 38 -4.67 -11.67 -2.64
C ASP A 38 -3.33 -10.97 -2.37
N PHE A 39 -2.93 -10.83 -1.11
CA PHE A 39 -1.67 -10.18 -0.73
C PHE A 39 -0.49 -11.12 -1.04
N ASP A 40 -0.69 -12.41 -0.81
CA ASP A 40 0.29 -13.43 -1.19
C ASP A 40 0.46 -13.47 -2.72
N ALA A 41 -0.64 -13.45 -3.47
CA ALA A 41 -0.61 -13.37 -4.93
C ALA A 41 0.10 -12.10 -5.43
N ALA A 42 -0.18 -10.96 -4.81
CA ALA A 42 0.48 -9.69 -5.12
C ALA A 42 2.01 -9.74 -4.86
N LEU A 43 2.45 -10.44 -3.82
CA LEU A 43 3.88 -10.63 -3.51
C LEU A 43 4.59 -11.60 -4.48
N VAL A 44 3.87 -12.54 -5.09
CA VAL A 44 4.41 -13.38 -6.17
C VAL A 44 4.80 -12.51 -7.38
N ASP A 45 3.96 -11.54 -7.73
CA ASP A 45 4.21 -10.62 -8.84
C ASP A 45 5.24 -9.54 -8.49
N ASN A 46 5.23 -9.03 -7.25
CA ASN A 46 6.17 -8.04 -6.77
C ASN A 46 6.50 -8.22 -5.28
N ALA A 47 7.62 -8.90 -5.00
CA ALA A 47 8.09 -9.18 -3.65
C ALA A 47 8.52 -7.94 -2.85
N ASN A 48 8.60 -6.75 -3.47
CA ASN A 48 9.02 -5.51 -2.80
C ASN A 48 7.85 -4.69 -2.24
N LEU A 49 6.62 -5.20 -2.34
CA LEU A 49 5.44 -4.51 -1.83
C LEU A 49 5.44 -4.45 -0.31
N ILE A 50 5.01 -3.30 0.21
CA ILE A 50 4.82 -3.06 1.64
C ILE A 50 3.35 -2.74 1.87
N PHE A 51 2.67 -3.58 2.65
CA PHE A 51 1.25 -3.40 2.98
C PHE A 51 1.12 -2.58 4.27
N VAL A 52 0.36 -1.49 4.20
CA VAL A 52 0.18 -0.54 5.31
C VAL A 52 -1.28 -0.16 5.50
N ARG A 53 -1.60 0.24 6.73
CA ARG A 53 -2.90 0.78 7.12
C ARG A 53 -3.06 2.25 6.67
N PRO A 54 -4.29 2.73 6.36
CA PRO A 54 -4.54 4.11 5.95
C PRO A 54 -4.06 5.17 6.94
N GLU A 55 -3.98 4.84 8.23
CA GLU A 55 -3.51 5.70 9.33
C GLU A 55 -2.08 6.19 9.10
N TRP A 56 -1.28 5.49 8.28
CA TRP A 56 0.03 5.99 7.88
C TRP A 56 -0.06 7.23 7.00
N ILE A 57 -1.02 7.28 6.08
CA ILE A 57 -1.23 8.44 5.20
C ILE A 57 -1.69 9.64 6.04
N PHE A 58 -2.63 9.43 6.97
CA PHE A 58 -3.09 10.48 7.87
C PHE A 58 -1.96 11.02 8.74
N ALA A 59 -1.09 10.16 9.28
CA ALA A 59 0.05 10.59 10.07
C ALA A 59 1.13 11.31 9.25
N CYS A 60 1.30 10.96 7.97
CA CYS A 60 2.18 11.70 7.08
C CYS A 60 1.62 13.11 6.79
N ASP A 61 0.31 13.21 6.58
CA ASP A 61 -0.38 14.47 6.32
C ASP A 61 -0.33 15.41 7.52
N GLU A 62 -0.70 14.92 8.71
CA GLU A 62 -0.69 15.69 9.96
C GLU A 62 0.70 16.26 10.28
N GLN A 63 1.76 15.51 9.98
CA GLN A 63 3.13 15.94 10.25
C GLN A 63 3.80 16.65 9.07
N ALA A 64 3.09 16.82 7.95
CA ALA A 64 3.60 17.35 6.69
C ALA A 64 4.93 16.71 6.24
N LYS A 65 5.14 15.43 6.56
CA LYS A 65 6.38 14.69 6.28
C LYS A 65 6.12 13.20 6.21
N ARG A 66 7.02 12.47 5.56
CA ARG A 66 6.98 10.99 5.56
C ARG A 66 7.41 10.48 6.93
N VAL A 67 6.48 9.85 7.66
CA VAL A 67 6.75 9.22 8.95
C VAL A 67 7.10 7.74 8.79
N PRO A 68 7.79 7.11 9.75
CA PRO A 68 8.07 5.67 9.72
C PRO A 68 6.78 4.84 9.61
N PHE A 69 6.77 3.87 8.69
CA PHE A 69 5.58 3.08 8.37
C PHE A 69 5.41 1.82 9.23
N GLN A 70 6.45 1.40 9.97
CA GLN A 70 6.53 0.08 10.61
C GLN A 70 5.36 -0.21 11.54
N LYS A 71 4.89 0.79 12.30
CA LYS A 71 3.74 0.63 13.22
C LYS A 71 2.38 0.50 12.50
N TYR A 72 2.35 0.75 11.20
CA TYR A 72 1.15 0.69 10.37
C TYR A 72 1.18 -0.51 9.43
N LEU A 73 2.15 -1.43 9.57
CA LEU A 73 2.20 -2.62 8.74
C LEU A 73 0.94 -3.47 8.95
N VAL A 74 0.45 -4.03 7.84
CA VAL A 74 -0.51 -5.12 7.91
C VAL A 74 0.28 -6.40 8.20
N VAL A 75 0.06 -6.97 9.38
CA VAL A 75 0.62 -8.27 9.78
C VAL A 75 -0.48 -9.32 9.77
N GLY A 76 -0.14 -10.53 9.30
CA GLY A 76 -0.97 -11.73 9.39
C GLY A 76 -0.80 -12.45 10.72
#